data_AF-A0A538LQ03-F1
#
_entry.id   AF-A0A538LQ03-F1
#
_cell.length_a   1.000
_cell.length_b   1.000
_cell.length_c   1.000
_cell.angle_alpha   90.00
_cell.angle_beta   90.00
_cell.angle_gamma   90.00
#
_symmetry.space_group_name_H-M   'P 1'
#
loop_
_entity.id
_entity.type
_entity.pdbx_description
1 polymer ?
#
loop_
_entity_poly.entity_id
_entity_poly.type
_entity_poly.pdbx_seq_one_letter_code
_entity_poly.pdbx_strand_id
1 'polypeptide(L)'
;MQNPAEDTFSTIEAQAIAYAYSKGAVLVAAVGNGDEAPSQPWPYASYPAALPHVVGVSALTRSGNVPDFSNRDPIFNDLSAPGASIFSTFPKSLTGLNIGCPDQGYSDCGTSDYRNAEGTSFAAPQVSAAAAVLFAADPSLANSQVSFILERAADDVNATNGCPRCGLLRDQLSGWGRLDVAKAVESLAGPLPPPDQYESNDDAGSQARTVWGKRDRLKATVDYWDDPVDVYRVPLQPSEQLRVQLSAGTGLKLELWQPRTVHVDTRASQRFLIAASTTDRLRFRAPHRGMYYLEVREVSAAFSPYALTLAKSLTGSRAAPQG
;
A
#
# COMPACT_ATOMS: atom_id res chain seq x y z
N MET A 1 3.38 13.78 1.00
CA MET A 1 3.86 14.88 1.89
C MET A 1 3.01 16.16 1.72
N GLN A 2 3.00 17.11 2.66
CA GLN A 2 2.31 18.42 2.56
C GLN A 2 3.27 19.64 2.56
N ASN A 3 4.59 19.47 2.52
CA ASN A 3 5.56 20.57 2.40
C ASN A 3 6.28 20.55 1.03
N PRO A 4 5.91 21.41 0.07
CA PRO A 4 6.50 21.44 -1.28
C PRO A 4 8.00 21.74 -1.35
N ALA A 5 8.62 22.27 -0.28
CA ALA A 5 10.05 22.56 -0.25
C ALA A 5 10.92 21.33 0.09
N GLU A 6 10.32 20.29 0.67
CA GLU A 6 10.98 19.05 1.12
C GLU A 6 10.35 17.81 0.44
N ASP A 7 9.40 18.03 -0.47
CA ASP A 7 8.72 16.96 -1.20
C ASP A 7 9.65 16.41 -2.28
N THR A 8 10.33 15.31 -1.96
CA THR A 8 11.21 14.59 -2.87
C THR A 8 10.46 13.67 -3.83
N PHE A 9 9.13 13.81 -3.93
CA PHE A 9 8.29 13.00 -4.79
C PHE A 9 8.82 12.98 -6.23
N SER A 10 9.03 11.77 -6.73
CA SER A 10 9.44 11.52 -8.10
C SER A 10 8.38 10.73 -8.83
N THR A 11 7.81 11.32 -9.89
CA THR A 11 6.87 10.60 -10.77
C THR A 11 7.49 9.37 -11.40
N ILE A 12 8.80 9.40 -11.70
CA ILE A 12 9.51 8.25 -12.28
C ILE A 12 9.68 7.14 -11.25
N GLU A 13 9.97 7.47 -10.00
CA GLU A 13 10.05 6.50 -8.91
C GLU A 13 8.68 5.84 -8.68
N ALA A 14 7.61 6.64 -8.55
CA ALA A 14 6.25 6.13 -8.40
C ALA A 14 5.83 5.20 -9.55
N GLN A 15 6.16 5.56 -10.80
CA GLN A 15 5.90 4.71 -11.96
C GLN A 15 6.71 3.41 -11.95
N ALA A 16 7.95 3.43 -11.46
CA ALA A 16 8.78 2.23 -11.33
C ALA A 16 8.25 1.28 -10.25
N ILE A 17 7.80 1.82 -9.12
CA ILE A 17 7.12 1.10 -8.03
C ILE A 17 5.85 0.43 -8.56
N ALA A 18 4.96 1.20 -9.17
CA ALA A 18 3.72 0.69 -9.79
C ALA A 18 3.99 -0.39 -10.85
N TYR A 19 5.02 -0.18 -11.69
CA TYR A 19 5.42 -1.19 -12.68
C TYR A 19 5.84 -2.49 -11.99
N ALA A 20 6.73 -2.44 -10.99
CA ALA A 20 7.18 -3.63 -10.28
C ALA A 20 6.03 -4.34 -9.54
N TYR A 21 5.12 -3.59 -8.92
CA TYR A 21 3.94 -4.15 -8.27
C TYR A 21 3.03 -4.87 -9.28
N SER A 22 2.77 -4.28 -10.46
CA SER A 22 2.01 -4.93 -11.55
C SER A 22 2.67 -6.20 -12.10
N LYS A 23 3.94 -6.45 -11.78
CA LYS A 23 4.67 -7.69 -12.12
C LYS A 23 4.66 -8.73 -11.00
N GLY A 24 3.91 -8.49 -9.92
CA GLY A 24 3.81 -9.39 -8.78
C GLY A 24 4.96 -9.26 -7.78
N ALA A 25 5.73 -8.17 -7.82
CA ALA A 25 6.73 -7.90 -6.79
C ALA A 25 6.06 -7.38 -5.50
N VAL A 26 6.64 -7.75 -4.36
CA VAL A 26 6.39 -7.07 -3.07
C VAL A 26 7.49 -6.02 -2.89
N LEU A 27 7.08 -4.78 -2.63
CA LEU A 27 7.98 -3.66 -2.47
C LEU A 27 8.07 -3.31 -1.00
N VAL A 28 9.29 -3.23 -0.48
CA VAL A 28 9.56 -3.00 0.93
C VAL A 28 10.57 -1.88 1.02
N ALA A 29 10.28 -0.85 1.81
CA ALA A 29 11.14 0.31 1.97
C ALA A 29 11.26 0.73 3.43
N ALA A 30 12.43 1.24 3.77
CA ALA A 30 12.67 1.88 5.05
C ALA A 30 11.92 3.22 5.11
N VAL A 31 11.24 3.53 6.21
CA VAL A 31 10.52 4.83 6.38
C VAL A 31 11.47 6.04 6.49
N GLY A 32 12.76 5.79 6.70
CA GLY A 32 13.81 6.79 6.76
C GLY A 32 14.34 7.03 8.18
N ASN A 33 15.50 7.69 8.25
CA ASN A 33 16.15 8.04 9.51
C ASN A 33 16.22 9.57 9.64
N GLY A 34 15.60 10.12 10.67
CA GLY A 34 15.40 11.56 10.86
C GLY A 34 16.58 12.28 11.48
N ASP A 35 17.76 11.66 11.60
CA ASP A 35 18.92 12.14 12.37
C ASP A 35 19.47 13.52 11.96
N GLU A 36 19.06 14.02 10.80
CA GLU A 36 19.43 15.35 10.30
C GLU A 36 18.22 16.27 10.06
N ALA A 37 17.01 15.85 10.44
CA ALA A 37 15.78 16.59 10.19
C ALA A 37 15.58 17.77 11.17
N PRO A 38 14.92 18.87 10.75
CA PRO A 38 14.62 20.02 11.62
C PRO A 38 13.77 19.66 12.85
N SER A 39 12.97 18.60 12.75
CA SER A 39 12.23 18.00 13.85
C SER A 39 12.58 16.52 13.96
N GLN A 40 13.01 16.09 15.15
CA GLN A 40 13.32 14.70 15.44
C GLN A 40 12.45 14.18 16.58
N PRO A 41 11.76 13.04 16.39
CA PRO A 41 11.66 12.24 15.15
C PRO A 41 10.88 12.94 14.03
N TRP A 42 11.25 12.66 12.78
CA TRP A 42 10.55 13.21 11.61
C TRP A 42 9.17 12.55 11.46
N PRO A 43 8.07 13.32 11.30
CA PRO A 43 6.71 12.80 11.35
C PRO A 43 6.15 12.33 10.01
N TYR A 44 7.01 12.12 9.00
CA TYR A 44 6.62 11.58 7.70
C TYR A 44 7.55 10.47 7.25
N ALA A 45 7.03 9.49 6.50
CA ALA A 45 7.85 8.52 5.79
C ALA A 45 8.55 9.20 4.60
N SER A 46 9.75 8.72 4.27
CA SER A 46 10.47 9.13 3.06
C SER A 46 10.00 8.31 1.85
N TYR A 47 10.10 8.86 0.65
CA TYR A 47 9.96 8.05 -0.56
C TYR A 47 11.15 7.07 -0.68
N PRO A 48 10.93 5.82 -1.14
CA PRO A 48 9.68 5.30 -1.69
C PRO A 48 8.69 4.70 -0.67
N ALA A 49 8.99 4.67 0.64
CA ALA A 49 8.03 4.15 1.64
C ALA A 49 6.72 4.95 1.66
N ALA A 50 6.76 6.25 1.36
CA ALA A 50 5.58 7.11 1.24
C ALA A 50 4.80 6.97 -0.10
N LEU A 51 4.90 5.83 -0.79
CA LEU A 51 4.16 5.54 -2.03
C LEU A 51 3.17 4.40 -1.81
N PRO A 52 2.02 4.40 -2.51
CA PRO A 52 1.11 3.26 -2.55
C PRO A 52 1.84 1.96 -2.93
N HIS A 53 1.34 0.85 -2.39
CA HIS A 53 1.86 -0.51 -2.59
C HIS A 53 3.32 -0.74 -2.15
N VAL A 54 3.88 0.12 -1.31
CA VAL A 54 5.19 -0.09 -0.68
C VAL A 54 4.99 -0.33 0.80
N VAL A 55 5.43 -1.48 1.28
CA VAL A 55 5.44 -1.79 2.71
C VAL A 55 6.52 -0.95 3.39
N GLY A 56 6.10 0.09 4.11
CA GLY A 56 6.93 0.97 4.91
C GLY A 56 7.34 0.31 6.22
N VAL A 57 8.65 0.27 6.48
CA VAL A 57 9.22 -0.41 7.65
C VAL A 57 9.95 0.53 8.59
N SER A 58 9.45 0.66 9.82
CA SER A 58 10.13 1.35 10.93
C SER A 58 11.06 0.42 11.72
N ALA A 59 11.96 1.02 12.50
CA ALA A 59 12.95 0.28 13.27
C ALA A 59 12.47 -0.01 14.69
N LEU A 60 12.86 -1.17 15.21
CA LEU A 60 12.76 -1.52 16.63
C LEU A 60 14.14 -1.74 17.24
N THR A 61 14.29 -1.33 18.49
CA THR A 61 15.41 -1.74 19.33
C THR A 61 15.20 -3.17 19.85
N ARG A 62 16.25 -3.77 20.43
CA ARG A 62 16.15 -5.07 21.09
C ARG A 62 15.09 -5.11 22.20
N SER A 63 14.81 -3.98 22.85
CA SER A 63 13.77 -3.91 23.90
C SER A 63 12.36 -3.78 23.35
N GLY A 64 12.18 -3.71 22.02
CA GLY A 64 10.89 -3.51 21.36
C GLY A 64 10.46 -2.04 21.28
N ASN A 65 11.33 -1.08 21.60
CA ASN A 65 11.01 0.34 21.48
C ASN A 65 11.30 0.84 20.06
N VAL A 66 10.56 1.84 19.59
CA VAL A 66 10.90 2.56 18.35
C VAL A 66 11.95 3.64 18.68
N PRO A 67 13.16 3.58 18.11
CA PRO A 67 14.21 4.56 18.37
C PRO A 67 13.87 5.92 17.76
N ASP A 68 14.40 7.01 18.33
CA ASP A 68 14.07 8.38 17.91
C ASP A 68 14.56 8.72 16.50
N PHE A 69 15.56 8.01 15.98
CA PHE A 69 15.98 8.16 14.58
C PHE A 69 14.91 7.67 13.60
N SER A 70 14.07 6.71 13.99
CA SER A 70 13.10 6.11 13.07
C SER A 70 12.03 7.14 12.75
N ASN A 71 11.89 7.47 11.46
CA ASN A 71 10.78 8.28 11.00
C ASN A 71 9.45 7.62 11.36
N ARG A 72 8.43 8.45 11.44
CA ARG A 72 7.06 8.07 11.78
C ARG A 72 6.15 8.50 10.66
N ASP A 73 5.07 7.77 10.45
CA ASP A 73 4.03 8.22 9.53
C ASP A 73 2.72 7.55 9.91
N PRO A 74 1.61 8.29 10.08
CA PRO A 74 0.33 7.69 10.40
C PRO A 74 -0.26 6.88 9.24
N ILE A 75 0.20 7.06 8.00
CA ILE A 75 -0.30 6.39 6.81
C ILE A 75 0.71 5.38 6.26
N PHE A 76 1.98 5.76 6.09
CA PHE A 76 2.97 4.99 5.30
C PHE A 76 3.99 4.21 6.15
N ASN A 77 3.67 3.95 7.41
CA ASN A 77 4.45 3.08 8.26
C ASN A 77 3.59 1.87 8.60
N ASP A 78 3.87 0.73 7.95
CA ASP A 78 2.93 -0.38 7.90
C ASP A 78 3.29 -1.45 8.91
N LEU A 79 4.58 -1.71 9.13
CA LEU A 79 5.03 -2.49 10.27
C LEU A 79 6.46 -2.12 10.66
N SER A 80 6.94 -2.75 11.73
CA SER A 80 8.24 -2.49 12.29
C SER A 80 9.06 -3.78 12.41
N ALA A 81 10.36 -3.68 12.30
CA ALA A 81 11.28 -4.81 12.47
C ALA A 81 12.55 -4.37 13.19
N PRO A 82 13.33 -5.30 13.79
CA PRO A 82 14.58 -4.97 14.45
C PRO A 82 15.50 -4.13 13.54
N GLY A 83 15.89 -2.94 13.98
CA GLY A 83 16.68 -2.00 13.18
C GLY A 83 17.81 -1.31 13.95
N ALA A 84 18.03 -1.67 15.21
CA ALA A 84 19.13 -1.13 16.00
C ALA A 84 20.04 -2.25 16.52
N SER A 85 21.36 -2.01 16.50
CA SER A 85 22.39 -2.99 16.89
C SER A 85 22.30 -4.29 16.08
N ILE A 86 22.16 -4.16 14.76
CA ILE A 86 22.00 -5.30 13.85
C ILE A 86 23.36 -5.79 13.37
N PHE A 87 23.68 -7.04 13.74
CA PHE A 87 24.86 -7.72 13.23
C PHE A 87 24.59 -8.24 11.82
N SER A 88 25.49 -7.96 10.88
CA SER A 88 25.34 -8.35 9.49
C SER A 88 26.68 -8.61 8.81
N THR A 89 26.64 -9.14 7.59
CA THR A 89 27.80 -9.23 6.71
C THR A 89 28.25 -7.83 6.29
N PHE A 90 29.56 -7.63 6.16
CA PHE A 90 30.17 -6.40 5.69
C PHE A 90 31.24 -6.71 4.62
N PRO A 91 31.47 -5.85 3.62
CA PRO A 91 32.46 -6.14 2.58
C PRO A 91 33.83 -6.43 3.18
N LYS A 92 34.35 -7.64 2.96
CA LYS A 92 35.61 -8.13 3.54
C LYS A 92 36.81 -7.24 3.20
N SER A 93 36.80 -6.62 2.03
CA SER A 93 37.84 -5.65 1.62
C SER A 93 37.86 -4.40 2.50
N LEU A 94 36.75 -4.03 3.12
CA LEU A 94 36.64 -2.87 4.01
C LEU A 94 36.94 -3.21 5.47
N THR A 95 36.66 -4.44 5.92
CA THR A 95 37.02 -4.87 7.28
C THR A 95 38.51 -5.08 7.49
N GLY A 96 39.27 -5.32 6.40
CA GLY A 96 40.71 -5.57 6.46
C GLY A 96 41.53 -4.40 7.00
N LEU A 97 40.93 -3.19 7.08
CA LEU A 97 41.52 -2.02 7.74
C LEU A 97 41.60 -2.19 9.26
N ASN A 98 40.76 -3.05 9.84
CA ASN A 98 40.74 -3.38 11.25
C ASN A 98 41.49 -4.70 11.51
N ILE A 99 42.82 -4.64 11.41
CA ILE A 99 43.74 -5.81 11.40
C ILE A 99 43.60 -6.69 12.65
N GLY A 100 43.22 -6.12 13.79
CA GLY A 100 43.05 -6.85 15.05
C GLY A 100 41.68 -7.51 15.25
N CYS A 101 40.74 -7.32 14.31
CA CYS A 101 39.39 -7.83 14.46
C CYS A 101 39.26 -9.24 13.86
N PRO A 102 38.85 -10.26 14.65
CA PRO A 102 38.84 -11.65 14.21
C PRO A 102 37.75 -11.94 13.16
N ASP A 103 36.61 -11.24 13.23
CA ASP A 103 35.41 -11.51 12.44
C ASP A 103 35.39 -10.73 11.10
N GLN A 104 36.47 -10.86 10.33
CA GLN A 104 36.61 -10.21 9.03
C GLN A 104 35.45 -10.57 8.08
N GLY A 105 34.86 -9.59 7.42
CA GLY A 105 33.66 -9.76 6.60
C GLY A 105 32.33 -9.57 7.35
N TYR A 106 32.38 -9.13 8.61
CA TYR A 106 31.19 -8.79 9.40
C TYR A 106 31.23 -7.34 9.92
N SER A 107 30.05 -6.84 10.25
CA SER A 107 29.81 -5.46 10.70
C SER A 107 30.63 -5.07 11.92
N ASP A 108 30.94 -6.02 12.82
CA ASP A 108 31.78 -5.79 14.00
C ASP A 108 33.19 -5.30 13.64
N CYS A 109 33.72 -5.77 12.51
CA CYS A 109 35.01 -5.32 11.97
C CYS A 109 34.89 -4.13 11.01
N GLY A 110 33.69 -3.60 10.79
CA GLY A 110 33.42 -2.42 9.98
C GLY A 110 33.90 -1.11 10.62
N THR A 111 33.59 0.01 9.95
CA THR A 111 33.79 1.36 10.49
C THR A 111 32.87 1.60 11.69
N SER A 112 33.07 2.71 12.41
CA SER A 112 32.21 3.09 13.56
C SER A 112 30.73 3.01 13.24
N ASP A 113 30.35 3.46 12.05
CA ASP A 113 28.97 3.62 11.61
C ASP A 113 28.29 2.27 11.34
N TYR A 114 29.07 1.21 11.11
CA TYR A 114 28.58 -0.14 10.85
C TYR A 114 28.82 -1.11 12.01
N ARG A 115 29.68 -0.80 12.99
CA ARG A 115 29.92 -1.68 14.14
C ARG A 115 28.72 -1.76 15.09
N ASN A 116 27.98 -0.67 15.24
CA ASN A 116 26.72 -0.62 16.00
C ASN A 116 25.58 -0.22 15.08
N ALA A 117 25.51 -0.85 13.90
CA ALA A 117 24.67 -0.38 12.83
C ALA A 117 23.21 -0.26 13.27
N GLU A 118 22.66 0.92 13.03
CA GLU A 118 21.27 1.24 13.30
C GLU A 118 20.68 1.97 12.10
N GLY A 119 19.40 1.77 11.90
CA GLY A 119 18.66 2.36 10.80
C GLY A 119 17.48 1.51 10.40
N THR A 120 16.44 2.18 9.91
CA THR A 120 15.31 1.54 9.24
C THR A 120 15.76 0.73 8.01
N SER A 121 16.93 1.05 7.44
CA SER A 121 17.64 0.27 6.42
C SER A 121 18.01 -1.16 6.82
N PHE A 122 18.16 -1.45 8.12
CA PHE A 122 18.38 -2.82 8.63
C PHE A 122 17.07 -3.55 8.95
N ALA A 123 15.97 -2.82 9.16
CA ALA A 123 14.65 -3.37 9.41
C ALA A 123 13.99 -3.86 8.12
N ALA A 124 13.97 -3.03 7.06
CA ALA A 124 13.38 -3.34 5.76
C ALA A 124 13.80 -4.71 5.13
N PRO A 125 15.09 -5.11 5.13
CA PRO A 125 15.48 -6.40 4.54
C PRO A 125 14.93 -7.61 5.31
N GLN A 126 14.61 -7.48 6.60
CA GLN A 126 13.99 -8.58 7.36
C GLN A 126 12.54 -8.81 6.92
N VAL A 127 11.79 -7.74 6.65
CA VAL A 127 10.43 -7.82 6.08
C VAL A 127 10.49 -8.35 4.65
N SER A 128 11.49 -7.93 3.86
CA SER A 128 11.74 -8.46 2.52
C SER A 128 12.01 -9.98 2.54
N ALA A 129 12.80 -10.45 3.52
CA ALA A 129 13.06 -11.87 3.70
C ALA A 129 11.80 -12.64 4.12
N ALA A 130 10.95 -12.06 4.97
CA ALA A 130 9.68 -12.67 5.35
C ALA A 130 8.73 -12.81 4.14
N ALA A 131 8.64 -11.79 3.27
CA ALA A 131 7.91 -11.89 2.00
C ALA A 131 8.43 -13.05 1.14
N ALA A 132 9.75 -13.19 1.02
CA ALA A 132 10.37 -14.28 0.27
C ALA A 132 10.06 -15.67 0.88
N VAL A 133 9.99 -15.79 2.21
CA VAL A 133 9.56 -17.02 2.90
C VAL A 133 8.11 -17.36 2.55
N LEU A 134 7.21 -16.38 2.53
CA LEU A 134 5.80 -16.61 2.16
C LEU A 134 5.67 -17.09 0.71
N PHE A 135 6.36 -16.44 -0.23
CA PHE A 135 6.38 -16.90 -1.63
C PHE A 135 7.00 -18.30 -1.78
N ALA A 136 8.02 -18.63 -0.99
CA ALA A 136 8.62 -19.97 -1.02
C ALA A 136 7.67 -21.04 -0.44
N ALA A 137 6.89 -20.69 0.57
CA ALA A 137 5.91 -21.57 1.20
C ALA A 137 4.68 -21.79 0.30
N ASP A 138 4.19 -20.74 -0.36
CA ASP A 138 3.10 -20.80 -1.33
C ASP A 138 3.41 -19.88 -2.55
N PRO A 139 3.94 -20.45 -3.64
CA PRO A 139 4.23 -19.71 -4.87
C PRO A 139 2.99 -19.19 -5.63
N SER A 140 1.77 -19.54 -5.19
CA SER A 140 0.53 -19.07 -5.81
C SER A 140 0.03 -17.73 -5.24
N LEU A 141 0.64 -17.25 -4.16
CA LEU A 141 0.30 -15.98 -3.53
C LEU A 141 0.48 -14.82 -4.50
N ALA A 142 -0.51 -13.93 -4.52
CA ALA A 142 -0.33 -12.59 -5.08
C ALA A 142 0.48 -11.71 -4.11
N ASN A 143 1.20 -10.73 -4.65
CA ASN A 143 1.91 -9.74 -3.85
C ASN A 143 1.00 -8.98 -2.87
N SER A 144 -0.24 -8.65 -3.26
CA SER A 144 -1.20 -8.01 -2.36
C SER A 144 -1.56 -8.88 -1.14
N GLN A 145 -1.63 -10.21 -1.33
CA GLN A 145 -1.87 -11.15 -0.23
C GLN A 145 -0.65 -11.24 0.69
N VAL A 146 0.56 -11.20 0.13
CA VAL A 146 1.80 -11.22 0.93
C VAL A 146 1.90 -9.99 1.83
N SER A 147 1.71 -8.78 1.28
CA SER A 147 1.72 -7.54 2.09
C SER A 147 0.66 -7.61 3.20
N PHE A 148 -0.57 -7.96 2.85
CA PHE A 148 -1.66 -8.15 3.82
C PHE A 148 -1.29 -9.13 4.94
N ILE A 149 -0.71 -10.29 4.61
CA ILE A 149 -0.33 -11.28 5.63
C ILE A 149 0.74 -10.71 6.55
N LEU A 150 1.78 -10.06 6.02
CA LEU A 150 2.88 -9.52 6.83
C LEU A 150 2.38 -8.46 7.82
N GLU A 151 1.50 -7.57 7.37
CA GLU A 151 0.89 -6.54 8.19
C GLU A 151 -0.06 -7.11 9.24
N ARG A 152 -0.98 -7.99 8.84
CA ARG A 152 -2.00 -8.52 9.76
C ARG A 152 -1.48 -9.57 10.72
N ALA A 153 -0.36 -10.21 10.40
CA ALA A 153 0.33 -11.13 11.31
C ALA A 153 1.30 -10.42 12.27
N ALA A 154 1.56 -9.11 12.09
CA ALA A 154 2.45 -8.36 12.96
C ALA A 154 1.98 -8.40 14.42
N ASP A 155 2.95 -8.47 15.33
CA ASP A 155 2.71 -8.46 16.77
C ASP A 155 2.65 -7.01 17.26
N ASP A 156 1.45 -6.52 17.56
CA ASP A 156 1.21 -5.15 18.05
C ASP A 156 2.14 -4.79 19.21
N VAL A 157 3.07 -3.85 18.97
CA VAL A 157 4.00 -3.38 19.99
C VAL A 157 3.45 -2.15 20.69
N ASN A 158 3.40 -2.19 22.01
CA ASN A 158 2.83 -1.18 22.86
C ASN A 158 3.59 -1.11 24.19
N ALA A 159 3.08 -0.32 25.13
CA ALA A 159 3.75 -0.09 26.41
C ALA A 159 4.00 -1.38 27.23
N THR A 160 3.21 -2.43 27.01
CA THR A 160 3.32 -3.69 27.77
C THR A 160 4.41 -4.64 27.26
N ASN A 161 4.85 -4.48 26.01
CA ASN A 161 5.75 -5.42 25.35
C ASN A 161 6.94 -4.76 24.63
N GLY A 162 7.26 -3.50 24.99
CA GLY A 162 8.55 -2.90 24.66
C GLY A 162 8.53 -1.46 24.15
N CYS A 163 7.37 -0.92 23.77
CA CYS A 163 7.25 0.43 23.22
C CYS A 163 6.30 1.32 24.04
N PRO A 164 6.80 2.00 25.10
CA PRO A 164 5.98 2.88 25.95
C PRO A 164 5.25 4.02 25.22
N ARG A 165 5.72 4.40 24.03
CA ARG A 165 5.17 5.50 23.21
C ARG A 165 4.24 5.02 22.10
N CYS A 166 4.19 3.71 21.85
CA CYS A 166 3.33 3.12 20.83
C CYS A 166 1.90 3.01 21.36
N GLY A 167 0.94 3.15 20.45
CA GLY A 167 -0.48 3.03 20.73
C GLY A 167 -0.90 1.58 20.94
N LEU A 168 -2.20 1.35 21.10
CA LEU A 168 -2.77 0.02 20.87
C LEU A 168 -3.20 -0.06 19.42
N LEU A 169 -3.09 -1.25 18.82
CA LEU A 169 -3.34 -1.48 17.40
C LEU A 169 -2.41 -0.63 16.54
N ARG A 170 -2.80 -0.39 15.28
CA ARG A 170 -1.97 0.36 14.33
C ARG A 170 -1.67 1.78 14.84
N ASP A 171 -0.40 2.16 14.81
CA ASP A 171 0.05 3.52 15.15
C ASP A 171 1.16 4.04 14.23
N GLN A 172 1.45 5.34 14.31
CA GLN A 172 2.44 6.00 13.44
C GLN A 172 3.90 5.61 13.70
N LEU A 173 4.22 5.02 14.86
CA LEU A 173 5.57 4.65 15.27
C LEU A 173 5.92 3.24 14.79
N SER A 174 5.01 2.29 14.94
CA SER A 174 5.27 0.86 14.69
C SER A 174 4.40 0.22 13.61
N GLY A 175 3.50 0.99 13.00
CA GLY A 175 2.53 0.46 12.05
C GLY A 175 1.62 -0.55 12.75
N TRP A 176 1.38 -1.70 12.11
CA TRP A 176 0.66 -2.85 12.68
C TRP A 176 1.42 -3.58 13.79
N GLY A 177 2.70 -3.24 14.00
CA GLY A 177 3.51 -3.79 15.07
C GLY A 177 4.79 -4.45 14.56
N ARG A 178 5.37 -5.34 15.38
CA ARG A 178 6.62 -6.04 15.08
C ARG A 178 6.38 -7.19 14.10
N LEU A 179 7.23 -7.31 13.07
CA LEU A 179 7.27 -8.46 12.17
C LEU A 179 7.28 -9.79 12.95
N ASP A 180 6.31 -10.65 12.65
CA ASP A 180 6.22 -12.02 13.18
C ASP A 180 6.12 -13.02 12.02
N VAL A 181 7.28 -13.56 11.64
CA VAL A 181 7.38 -14.49 10.49
C VAL A 181 6.64 -15.80 10.77
N ALA A 182 6.57 -16.24 12.02
CA ALA A 182 5.90 -17.50 12.37
C ALA A 182 4.38 -17.34 12.20
N LYS A 183 3.78 -16.28 12.78
CA LYS A 183 2.36 -15.98 12.58
C LYS A 183 2.01 -15.74 11.10
N ALA A 184 2.91 -15.11 10.35
CA ALA A 184 2.72 -14.91 8.91
C ALA A 184 2.63 -16.24 8.14
N VAL A 185 3.54 -17.18 8.40
CA VAL A 185 3.51 -18.52 7.78
C VAL A 185 2.30 -19.33 8.25
N GLU A 186 1.94 -19.26 9.53
CA GLU A 186 0.75 -19.94 10.07
C GLU A 186 -0.54 -19.44 9.41
N SER A 187 -0.61 -18.16 9.03
CA SER A 187 -1.77 -17.56 8.35
C SER A 187 -2.06 -18.19 7.00
N LEU A 188 -1.07 -18.83 6.35
CA LEU A 188 -1.26 -19.55 5.08
C LEU A 188 -2.18 -20.77 5.20
N ALA A 189 -2.36 -21.32 6.41
CA ALA A 189 -3.30 -22.41 6.65
C ALA A 189 -4.77 -21.94 6.71
N GLY A 190 -5.00 -20.63 6.84
CA GLY A 190 -6.31 -20.01 6.93
C GLY A 190 -6.87 -19.57 5.57
N PRO A 191 -8.09 -18.98 5.55
CA PRO A 191 -8.62 -18.34 4.36
C PRO A 191 -7.78 -17.11 4.00
N LEU A 192 -7.21 -17.11 2.80
CA LEU A 192 -6.51 -15.96 2.25
C LEU A 192 -7.52 -14.89 1.78
N PRO A 193 -7.18 -13.59 1.87
CA PRO A 193 -7.98 -12.56 1.22
C PRO A 193 -8.03 -12.80 -0.29
N PRO A 194 -9.08 -12.35 -1.00
CA PRO A 194 -9.08 -12.38 -2.46
C PRO A 194 -7.84 -11.64 -3.00
N PRO A 195 -7.18 -12.16 -4.05
CA PRO A 195 -6.10 -11.42 -4.69
C PRO A 195 -6.66 -10.18 -5.38
N ASP A 196 -5.90 -9.10 -5.37
CA ASP A 196 -6.15 -7.97 -6.25
C ASP A 196 -5.38 -8.15 -7.55
N GLN A 197 -6.10 -8.16 -8.66
CA GLN A 197 -5.56 -8.46 -9.99
C GLN A 197 -5.64 -7.26 -10.93
N TYR A 198 -6.19 -6.13 -10.48
CA TYR A 198 -6.37 -4.95 -11.33
C TYR A 198 -5.33 -3.86 -11.09
N GLU A 199 -4.54 -4.04 -10.04
CA GLU A 199 -3.53 -3.10 -9.59
C GLU A 199 -2.45 -2.78 -10.62
N SER A 200 -1.89 -1.56 -10.65
CA SER A 200 -2.06 -0.42 -9.72
C SER A 200 -3.15 0.56 -10.17
N ASN A 201 -4.43 0.24 -9.96
CA ASN A 201 -5.53 0.99 -10.59
C ASN A 201 -6.01 2.19 -9.75
N ASP A 202 -5.11 2.83 -9.01
CA ASP A 202 -5.40 3.88 -8.04
C ASP A 202 -5.83 5.23 -8.63
N ASP A 203 -5.72 5.38 -9.96
CA ASP A 203 -5.96 6.66 -10.59
C ASP A 203 -6.56 6.58 -12.01
N ALA A 204 -7.12 7.70 -12.44
CA ALA A 204 -7.56 7.89 -13.81
C ALA A 204 -6.37 7.80 -14.79
N GLY A 205 -6.55 7.06 -15.87
CA GLY A 205 -5.50 6.94 -16.88
C GLY A 205 -5.52 5.60 -17.57
N SER A 206 -4.37 5.16 -18.07
CA SER A 206 -4.22 3.87 -18.76
C SER A 206 -4.01 2.69 -17.82
N GLN A 207 -3.60 2.91 -16.58
CA GLN A 207 -3.42 1.84 -15.58
C GLN A 207 -4.78 1.30 -15.11
N ALA A 208 -5.78 2.18 -14.94
CA ALA A 208 -7.13 1.78 -14.62
C ALA A 208 -7.71 0.75 -15.61
N ARG A 209 -8.21 -0.36 -15.08
CA ARG A 209 -8.83 -1.41 -15.90
C ARG A 209 -10.02 -0.88 -16.67
N THR A 210 -10.10 -1.22 -17.96
CA THR A 210 -11.23 -0.81 -18.80
C THR A 210 -12.35 -1.83 -18.78
N VAL A 211 -13.56 -1.38 -18.40
CA VAL A 211 -14.79 -2.18 -18.37
C VAL A 211 -15.50 -2.07 -19.71
N TRP A 212 -15.20 -3.00 -20.61
CA TRP A 212 -15.80 -3.08 -21.94
C TRP A 212 -17.19 -3.74 -21.93
N GLY A 213 -17.93 -3.60 -23.02
CA GLY A 213 -19.23 -4.25 -23.21
C GLY A 213 -20.37 -3.66 -22.37
N LYS A 214 -21.52 -4.36 -22.36
CA LYS A 214 -22.77 -3.92 -21.73
C LYS A 214 -22.89 -4.30 -20.26
N ARG A 215 -22.22 -5.36 -19.82
CA ARG A 215 -22.25 -5.84 -18.43
C ARG A 215 -20.89 -6.42 -18.08
N ASP A 216 -20.45 -6.18 -16.85
CA ASP A 216 -19.24 -6.79 -16.29
C ASP A 216 -19.41 -6.97 -14.77
N ARG A 217 -18.67 -7.92 -14.20
CA ARG A 217 -18.63 -8.18 -12.76
C ARG A 217 -17.18 -8.38 -12.33
N LEU A 218 -16.74 -7.56 -11.40
CA LEU A 218 -15.36 -7.50 -10.92
C LEU A 218 -15.33 -7.89 -9.44
N LYS A 219 -14.19 -8.40 -8.99
CA LYS A 219 -13.85 -8.63 -7.59
C LYS A 219 -12.45 -8.08 -7.37
N ALA A 220 -12.28 -7.33 -6.31
CA ALA A 220 -11.06 -6.63 -5.93
C ALA A 220 -11.10 -6.36 -4.42
N THR A 221 -10.06 -5.74 -3.90
CA THR A 221 -9.87 -5.38 -2.50
C THR A 221 -9.45 -3.93 -2.43
N VAL A 222 -9.75 -3.26 -1.33
CA VAL A 222 -9.14 -1.98 -0.99
C VAL A 222 -8.74 -2.02 0.48
N ASP A 223 -7.64 -1.38 0.82
CA ASP A 223 -7.18 -1.14 2.20
C ASP A 223 -6.99 0.36 2.42
N TYR A 224 -7.64 0.91 3.45
CA TYR A 224 -7.55 2.33 3.76
C TYR A 224 -6.12 2.90 3.86
N TRP A 225 -5.15 2.10 4.30
CA TRP A 225 -3.78 2.57 4.54
C TRP A 225 -2.90 2.50 3.29
N ASP A 226 -3.02 1.41 2.52
CA ASP A 226 -2.07 1.08 1.45
C ASP A 226 -2.65 1.22 0.02
N ASP A 227 -3.95 0.92 -0.11
CA ASP A 227 -4.70 0.93 -1.36
C ASP A 227 -6.14 1.44 -1.10
N PRO A 228 -6.31 2.76 -0.84
CA PRO A 228 -7.61 3.28 -0.46
C PRO A 228 -8.57 3.44 -1.64
N VAL A 229 -8.11 3.26 -2.87
CA VAL A 229 -8.82 3.71 -4.07
C VAL A 229 -8.59 2.77 -5.25
N ASP A 230 -9.70 2.32 -5.83
CA ASP A 230 -9.73 1.57 -7.07
C ASP A 230 -10.45 2.34 -8.18
N VAL A 231 -9.80 2.54 -9.33
CA VAL A 231 -10.35 3.26 -10.48
C VAL A 231 -10.54 2.36 -11.70
N TYR A 232 -11.73 2.45 -12.30
CA TYR A 232 -12.13 1.71 -13.49
C TYR A 232 -12.53 2.64 -14.63
N ARG A 233 -12.06 2.36 -15.84
CA ARG A 233 -12.43 3.12 -17.04
C ARG A 233 -13.73 2.58 -17.63
N VAL A 234 -14.70 3.45 -17.81
CA VAL A 234 -16.04 3.12 -18.26
C VAL A 234 -16.35 3.89 -19.55
N PRO A 235 -16.15 3.29 -20.75
CA PRO A 235 -16.63 3.88 -21.99
C PRO A 235 -18.14 3.97 -21.99
N LEU A 236 -18.68 5.16 -22.24
CA LEU A 236 -20.11 5.42 -22.37
C LEU A 236 -20.42 6.17 -23.67
N GLN A 237 -21.56 5.84 -24.28
CA GLN A 237 -22.14 6.58 -25.41
C GLN A 237 -23.13 7.67 -24.93
N PRO A 238 -23.46 8.67 -25.76
CA PRO A 238 -24.46 9.67 -25.40
C PRO A 238 -25.80 9.01 -25.06
N SER A 239 -26.43 9.48 -23.98
CA SER A 239 -27.68 8.97 -23.41
C SER A 239 -27.63 7.53 -22.87
N GLU A 240 -26.48 6.85 -22.90
CA GLU A 240 -26.32 5.54 -22.26
C GLU A 240 -26.42 5.68 -20.73
N GLN A 241 -27.19 4.79 -20.12
CA GLN A 241 -27.28 4.69 -18.66
C GLN A 241 -26.25 3.69 -18.15
N LEU A 242 -25.42 4.16 -17.22
CA LEU A 242 -24.59 3.34 -16.35
C LEU A 242 -25.36 3.05 -15.06
N ARG A 243 -25.41 1.79 -14.68
CA ARG A 243 -25.83 1.32 -13.35
C ARG A 243 -24.68 0.56 -12.73
N VAL A 244 -24.31 0.95 -11.52
CA VAL A 244 -23.28 0.33 -10.71
C VAL A 244 -23.92 -0.20 -9.44
N GLN A 245 -23.54 -1.41 -9.08
CA GLN A 245 -23.86 -2.05 -7.81
C GLN A 245 -22.56 -2.54 -7.19
N LEU A 246 -22.26 -2.03 -6.00
CA LEU A 246 -21.24 -2.54 -5.11
C LEU A 246 -21.87 -3.60 -4.20
N SER A 247 -21.14 -4.64 -3.88
CA SER A 247 -21.57 -5.67 -2.93
C SER A 247 -20.38 -6.08 -2.08
N ALA A 248 -20.60 -6.15 -0.76
CA ALA A 248 -19.55 -6.25 0.27
C ALA A 248 -18.70 -4.98 0.44
N GLY A 249 -18.03 -4.89 1.59
CA GLY A 249 -17.35 -3.69 2.10
C GLY A 249 -18.27 -2.79 2.92
N THR A 250 -17.88 -2.49 4.17
CA THR A 250 -18.53 -1.47 5.00
C THR A 250 -17.68 -0.22 4.96
N GLY A 251 -18.22 0.93 4.57
CA GLY A 251 -17.43 2.16 4.46
C GLY A 251 -16.87 2.43 3.07
N LEU A 252 -17.33 1.72 2.03
CA LEU A 252 -16.97 2.02 0.65
C LEU A 252 -17.85 3.13 0.05
N LYS A 253 -17.23 4.03 -0.72
CA LYS A 253 -17.87 5.09 -1.48
C LYS A 253 -17.70 4.85 -2.98
N LEU A 254 -18.75 5.09 -3.76
CA LEU A 254 -18.69 5.11 -5.21
C LEU A 254 -18.63 6.55 -5.71
N GLU A 255 -17.67 6.84 -6.57
CA GLU A 255 -17.52 8.14 -7.24
C GLU A 255 -17.41 7.96 -8.75
N LEU A 256 -17.95 8.91 -9.51
CA LEU A 256 -17.87 8.89 -10.96
C LEU A 256 -17.31 10.23 -11.44
N TRP A 257 -16.29 10.14 -12.27
CA TRP A 257 -15.54 11.28 -12.79
C TRP A 257 -15.71 11.43 -14.29
N GLN A 258 -15.66 12.68 -14.76
CA GLN A 258 -15.81 13.02 -16.18
C GLN A 258 -14.67 12.50 -17.06
N PRO A 259 -14.90 12.42 -18.38
CA PRO A 259 -13.82 12.36 -19.34
C PRO A 259 -12.87 13.54 -19.14
N ARG A 260 -11.56 13.28 -19.21
CA ARG A 260 -10.42 14.21 -18.97
C ARG A 260 -9.91 14.28 -17.53
N THR A 261 -10.51 13.57 -16.57
CA THR A 261 -9.86 13.39 -15.27
C THR A 261 -8.51 12.70 -15.48
N VAL A 262 -7.48 13.25 -14.83
CA VAL A 262 -6.10 12.72 -14.82
C VAL A 262 -5.75 12.18 -13.45
N HIS A 263 -6.20 12.87 -12.39
CA HIS A 263 -6.01 12.47 -11.01
C HIS A 263 -7.35 12.43 -10.27
N VAL A 264 -7.62 11.45 -9.41
CA VAL A 264 -8.86 11.38 -8.59
C VAL A 264 -8.65 11.84 -7.15
N ASP A 265 -7.40 12.00 -6.72
CA ASP A 265 -6.99 12.33 -5.35
C ASP A 265 -6.71 13.83 -5.12
N THR A 266 -6.52 14.61 -6.19
CA THR A 266 -6.20 16.04 -6.05
C THR A 266 -7.44 16.93 -5.83
N ARG A 267 -7.27 17.98 -5.02
CA ARG A 267 -8.30 19.02 -4.84
C ARG A 267 -8.70 19.69 -6.15
N ALA A 268 -7.76 19.87 -7.08
CA ALA A 268 -8.02 20.49 -8.38
C ALA A 268 -8.94 19.63 -9.25
N SER A 269 -8.87 18.30 -9.11
CA SER A 269 -9.71 17.36 -9.86
C SER A 269 -11.15 17.28 -9.39
N GLN A 270 -11.46 17.72 -8.17
CA GLN A 270 -12.81 17.65 -7.60
C GLN A 270 -13.89 18.30 -8.48
N ARG A 271 -13.52 19.30 -9.31
CA ARG A 271 -14.42 19.90 -10.31
C ARG A 271 -14.89 18.93 -11.41
N PHE A 272 -14.24 17.78 -11.56
CA PHE A 272 -14.56 16.73 -12.54
C PHE A 272 -15.41 15.60 -11.96
N LEU A 273 -15.68 15.60 -10.65
CA LEU A 273 -16.61 14.67 -10.01
C LEU A 273 -18.04 14.99 -10.45
N ILE A 274 -18.79 13.97 -10.90
CA ILE A 274 -20.15 14.16 -11.46
C ILE A 274 -21.23 13.35 -10.78
N ALA A 275 -20.86 12.28 -10.09
CA ALA A 275 -21.78 11.56 -9.23
C ALA A 275 -20.98 10.94 -8.09
N ALA A 276 -21.60 10.89 -6.91
CA ALA A 276 -21.08 10.18 -5.76
C ALA A 276 -22.24 9.46 -5.08
N SER A 277 -21.95 8.32 -4.48
CA SER A 277 -22.90 7.56 -3.69
C SER A 277 -22.19 6.96 -2.48
N THR A 278 -22.77 7.19 -1.31
CA THR A 278 -22.43 6.50 -0.06
C THR A 278 -23.30 5.26 0.16
N THR A 279 -24.19 4.97 -0.80
CA THR A 279 -24.92 3.70 -0.87
C THR A 279 -24.16 2.73 -1.77
N ASP A 280 -24.56 1.46 -1.73
CA ASP A 280 -24.04 0.39 -2.57
C ASP A 280 -24.38 0.54 -4.07
N ARG A 281 -24.95 1.68 -4.51
CA ARG A 281 -25.46 1.87 -5.88
C ARG A 281 -25.14 3.25 -6.45
N LEU A 282 -24.80 3.30 -7.73
CA LEU A 282 -24.68 4.54 -8.51
C LEU A 282 -25.41 4.40 -9.84
N ARG A 283 -26.15 5.45 -10.24
CA ARG A 283 -26.80 5.52 -11.55
C ARG A 283 -26.43 6.83 -12.22
N PHE A 284 -26.03 6.74 -13.49
CA PHE A 284 -25.63 7.90 -14.25
C PHE A 284 -26.07 7.78 -15.71
N ARG A 285 -26.40 8.91 -16.35
CA ARG A 285 -26.69 8.98 -17.78
C ARG A 285 -25.65 9.87 -18.44
N ALA A 286 -24.91 9.31 -19.39
CA ALA A 286 -23.84 10.05 -20.06
C ALA A 286 -24.42 11.16 -20.97
N PRO A 287 -24.08 12.44 -20.76
CA PRO A 287 -24.49 13.51 -21.66
C PRO A 287 -23.73 13.46 -23.00
N HIS A 288 -22.49 12.98 -22.97
CA HIS A 288 -21.60 12.91 -24.13
C HIS A 288 -20.87 11.58 -24.18
N ARG A 289 -20.32 11.26 -25.35
CA ARG A 289 -19.44 10.10 -25.50
C ARG A 289 -18.13 10.37 -24.76
N GLY A 290 -17.62 9.40 -24.01
CA GLY A 290 -16.32 9.52 -23.38
C GLY A 290 -15.90 8.33 -22.55
N MET A 291 -14.66 8.39 -22.06
CA MET A 291 -14.14 7.51 -21.01
C MET A 291 -14.39 8.16 -19.67
N TYR A 292 -15.35 7.65 -18.93
CA TYR A 292 -15.61 8.05 -17.55
C TYR A 292 -14.75 7.19 -16.61
N TYR A 293 -14.49 7.66 -15.40
CA TYR A 293 -13.75 6.90 -14.40
C TYR A 293 -14.66 6.64 -13.21
N LEU A 294 -14.90 5.36 -12.92
CA LEU A 294 -15.64 4.91 -11.75
C LEU A 294 -14.63 4.57 -10.67
N GLU A 295 -14.75 5.23 -9.54
CA GLU A 295 -13.90 5.04 -8.38
C GLU A 295 -14.66 4.29 -7.28
N VAL A 296 -13.99 3.33 -6.66
CA VAL A 296 -14.36 2.71 -5.39
C VAL A 296 -13.33 3.18 -4.36
N ARG A 297 -13.78 3.81 -3.28
CA ARG A 297 -12.89 4.33 -2.23
C ARG A 297 -13.25 3.77 -0.87
N GLU A 298 -12.26 3.31 -0.13
CA GLU A 298 -12.40 3.00 1.29
C GLU A 298 -12.29 4.29 2.12
N VAL A 299 -13.32 4.60 2.91
CA VAL A 299 -13.34 5.80 3.77
C VAL A 299 -13.30 5.48 5.27
N SER A 300 -13.28 4.19 5.62
CA SER A 300 -13.11 3.70 6.97
C SER A 300 -11.77 2.99 7.10
N ALA A 301 -11.11 3.07 8.26
CA ALA A 301 -9.81 2.42 8.49
C ALA A 301 -9.94 0.88 8.53
N ALA A 302 -10.16 0.26 7.38
CA ALA A 302 -10.50 -1.15 7.21
C ALA A 302 -9.91 -1.72 5.91
N PHE A 303 -9.87 -3.06 5.87
CA PHE A 303 -9.64 -3.83 4.66
C PHE A 303 -10.98 -4.36 4.15
N SER A 304 -11.31 -4.10 2.89
CA SER A 304 -12.61 -4.38 2.31
C SER A 304 -12.50 -5.13 0.98
N PRO A 305 -12.72 -6.46 0.95
CA PRO A 305 -12.99 -7.15 -0.30
C PRO A 305 -14.37 -6.74 -0.83
N TYR A 306 -14.48 -6.47 -2.12
CA TYR A 306 -15.73 -6.08 -2.74
C TYR A 306 -15.98 -6.76 -4.09
N ALA A 307 -17.23 -6.73 -4.51
CA ALA A 307 -17.63 -7.12 -5.85
C ALA A 307 -18.44 -6.00 -6.52
N LEU A 308 -18.00 -5.61 -7.71
CA LEU A 308 -18.56 -4.50 -8.48
C LEU A 308 -19.29 -5.03 -9.71
N THR A 309 -20.57 -4.73 -9.84
CA THR A 309 -21.36 -5.08 -11.03
C THR A 309 -21.71 -3.81 -11.79
N LEU A 310 -21.32 -3.75 -13.07
CA LEU A 310 -21.62 -2.65 -13.97
C LEU A 310 -22.59 -3.10 -15.05
N ALA A 311 -23.57 -2.26 -15.37
CA ALA A 311 -24.48 -2.47 -16.50
C ALA A 311 -24.70 -1.17 -17.27
N LYS A 312 -24.53 -1.24 -18.59
CA LYS A 312 -24.73 -0.15 -19.53
C LYS A 312 -25.92 -0.44 -20.45
N SER A 313 -26.78 0.53 -20.64
CA SER A 313 -27.95 0.39 -21.53
C SER A 313 -28.37 1.72 -22.12
N LEU A 314 -28.65 1.74 -23.43
CA LEU A 314 -29.38 2.85 -24.05
C LEU A 314 -30.82 2.84 -23.52
N THR A 315 -31.32 3.97 -23.05
CA THR A 315 -32.75 4.07 -22.77
C THR A 315 -33.52 4.09 -24.08
N GLY A 316 -34.23 3.00 -24.36
CA GLY A 316 -35.05 2.87 -25.58
C GLY A 316 -35.47 1.43 -25.88
N SER A 317 -34.72 0.40 -25.45
CA SER A 317 -35.16 -0.98 -25.66
C SER A 317 -36.09 -1.43 -24.52
N ARG A 318 -37.37 -1.06 -24.60
CA ARG A 318 -38.40 -1.97 -24.07
C ARG A 318 -38.24 -3.28 -24.83
N ALA A 319 -38.05 -4.38 -24.13
CA ALA A 319 -38.25 -5.69 -24.72
C ALA A 319 -39.66 -5.71 -25.31
N ALA A 320 -39.79 -5.95 -26.61
CA ALA A 320 -41.09 -6.22 -27.21
C ALA A 320 -41.70 -7.43 -26.47
N PRO A 321 -42.98 -7.38 -26.07
CA PRO A 321 -43.63 -8.56 -25.53
C PRO A 321 -43.61 -9.64 -26.62
N GLN A 322 -43.17 -10.84 -26.27
CA GLN A 322 -43.31 -12.00 -27.12
C GLN A 322 -44.81 -12.22 -27.33
N GLY A 323 -45.27 -12.01 -28.56
CA GLY A 323 -46.59 -12.42 -29.02
C GLY A 323 -46.56 -13.87 -29.50
#